data_AF-A0A535WXG7-F1
#
_entry.id   AF-A0A535WXG7-F1
#
_cell.length_a   1.000
_cell.length_b   1.000
_cell.length_c   1.000
_cell.angle_alpha   90.00
_cell.angle_beta   90.00
_cell.angle_gamma   90.00
#
_symmetry.space_group_name_H-M   'P 1'
#
loop_
_entity.id
_entity.type
_entity.pdbx_description
1 polymer ?
#
loop_
_entity_poly.entity_id
_entity_poly.type
_entity_poly.pdbx_seq_one_letter_code
_entity_poly.pdbx_strand_id
1 'polypeptide(L)'
;MKLESVELRLIKLSLVAPFETSFGVQTERNVLLLKAVTDQGEGWAECVAGDEPTYSSEYVDGARRVLVDHLIPRLLNRDLVAADVATVLHPVHGHKMAKAAIEMAVLDAELRARGESFA
;
A
#
# COMPACT_ATOMS: atom_id res chain seq x y z
N MET A 1 14.20 5.73 -10.06
CA MET A 1 13.44 6.91 -9.57
C MET A 1 13.65 6.97 -8.08
N LYS A 2 13.88 8.17 -7.54
CA LYS A 2 14.17 8.36 -6.13
C LYS A 2 12.88 8.57 -5.36
N LEU A 3 12.59 7.70 -4.38
CA LEU A 3 11.43 7.87 -3.50
C LEU A 3 11.70 8.95 -2.46
N GLU A 4 10.98 10.08 -2.53
CA GLU A 4 11.17 11.24 -1.66
C GLU A 4 10.25 11.21 -0.45
N SER A 5 8.99 10.84 -0.64
CA SER A 5 8.02 10.70 0.44
C SER A 5 6.90 9.74 0.09
N VAL A 6 6.18 9.29 1.11
CA VAL A 6 4.96 8.48 0.96
C VAL A 6 3.90 9.07 1.87
N GLU A 7 2.79 9.51 1.30
CA GLU A 7 1.63 9.93 2.06
C GLU A 7 0.71 8.73 2.30
N LEU A 8 0.28 8.55 3.55
CA LEU A 8 -0.70 7.54 3.95
C LEU A 8 -2.04 8.23 4.25
N ARG A 9 -3.09 7.87 3.50
CA ARG A 9 -4.45 8.39 3.70
C ARG A 9 -5.37 7.28 4.16
N LEU A 10 -5.91 7.41 5.36
CA LEU A 10 -6.99 6.56 5.84
C LEU A 10 -8.31 7.22 5.48
N ILE A 11 -9.11 6.56 4.63
CA ILE A 11 -10.45 7.02 4.29
C ILE A 11 -11.47 5.99 4.76
N LYS A 12 -12.71 6.44 4.97
CA LYS A 12 -13.83 5.58 5.32
C LYS A 12 -14.92 5.76 4.26
N LEU A 13 -15.35 4.66 3.67
CA LEU A 13 -16.39 4.62 2.64
C LEU A 13 -17.59 3.82 3.17
N SER A 14 -18.76 4.46 3.23
CA SER A 14 -20.01 3.75 3.53
C SER A 14 -20.42 2.89 2.33
N LEU A 15 -20.74 1.61 2.59
CA LEU A 15 -21.22 0.71 1.54
C LEU A 15 -22.69 1.03 1.22
N VAL A 16 -23.07 0.86 -0.05
CA VAL A 16 -24.46 1.08 -0.50
C VAL A 16 -25.44 0.12 0.20
N ALA A 17 -24.97 -1.09 0.51
CA ALA A 17 -25.66 -2.07 1.32
C ALA A 17 -24.64 -2.85 2.17
N PRO A 18 -25.04 -3.42 3.32
CA PRO A 18 -24.18 -4.29 4.11
C PRO A 18 -23.65 -5.47 3.29
N PHE A 19 -22.38 -5.82 3.48
CA PHE A 19 -21.74 -6.98 2.89
C PHE A 19 -21.43 -8.01 3.97
N GLU A 20 -22.07 -9.17 3.88
CA GLU A 20 -21.98 -10.24 4.89
C GLU A 20 -21.13 -11.40 4.38
N THR A 21 -20.23 -11.88 5.25
CA THR A 21 -19.41 -13.07 5.04
C THR A 21 -19.45 -13.93 6.30
N SER A 22 -18.84 -15.12 6.26
CA SER A 22 -18.66 -15.96 7.46
C SER A 22 -17.89 -15.27 8.60
N PHE A 23 -17.20 -14.16 8.32
CA PHE A 23 -16.37 -13.42 9.27
C PHE A 23 -17.06 -12.19 9.86
N GLY A 24 -18.31 -11.90 9.44
CA GLY A 24 -19.10 -10.78 9.94
C GLY A 24 -19.73 -9.94 8.83
N VAL A 25 -20.44 -8.90 9.27
CA VAL A 25 -21.12 -7.93 8.41
C VAL A 25 -20.30 -6.64 8.35
N GLN A 26 -19.97 -6.19 7.15
CA GLN A 26 -19.34 -4.90 6.90
C GLN A 26 -20.38 -3.93 6.36
N THR A 27 -20.51 -2.76 6.98
CA THR A 27 -21.35 -1.65 6.49
C THR A 27 -20.51 -0.49 5.96
N GLU A 28 -19.22 -0.49 6.30
CA GLU A 28 -18.24 0.52 5.94
C GLU A 28 -16.93 -0.18 5.55
N ARG A 29 -16.12 0.52 4.76
CA ARG A 29 -14.78 0.09 4.39
C ARG A 29 -13.78 1.15 4.82
N ASN A 30 -12.89 0.84 5.76
CA ASN A 30 -11.70 1.66 5.96
C ASN A 30 -10.65 1.26 4.91
N VAL A 31 -10.18 2.23 4.16
CA VAL A 31 -9.24 2.04 3.07
C VAL A 31 -7.97 2.82 3.38
N LEU A 32 -6.83 2.14 3.31
CA LEU A 32 -5.52 2.76 3.41
C LEU A 32 -4.97 3.00 2.00
N LEU A 33 -4.97 4.26 1.57
CA LEU A 33 -4.37 4.70 0.33
C LEU A 33 -2.94 5.17 0.56
N LEU A 34 -2.08 4.88 -0.41
CA LEU A 34 -0.69 5.30 -0.47
C LEU A 34 -0.50 6.23 -1.66
N LYS A 35 0.21 7.33 -1.45
CA LYS A 35 0.73 8.17 -2.52
C LYS A 35 2.25 8.24 -2.41
N ALA A 36 2.95 7.56 -3.31
CA ALA A 36 4.40 7.67 -3.45
C ALA A 36 4.74 8.93 -4.25
N VAL A 37 5.64 9.75 -3.71
CA VAL A 37 6.19 10.94 -4.39
C VAL A 37 7.65 10.68 -4.70
N THR A 38 8.00 10.83 -5.98
CA THR A 38 9.34 10.65 -6.49
C THR A 38 9.84 11.88 -7.24
N ASP A 39 11.12 11.88 -7.56
CA ASP A 39 11.75 12.88 -8.42
C ASP A 39 11.19 12.93 -9.86
N GLN A 40 10.41 11.92 -10.27
CA GLN A 40 9.85 11.78 -11.63
C GLN A 40 8.32 11.88 -11.68
N GLY A 41 7.66 12.00 -10.52
CA GLY A 41 6.21 12.07 -10.44
C GLY A 41 5.63 11.32 -9.25
N GLU A 42 4.32 11.13 -9.29
CA GLU A 42 3.54 10.54 -8.21
C GLU A 42 2.88 9.24 -8.65
N GLY A 43 2.73 8.30 -7.71
CA GLY A 43 2.02 7.04 -7.91
C GLY A 43 1.10 6.71 -6.74
N TRP A 44 -0.01 6.07 -7.03
CA TRP A 44 -1.07 5.73 -6.09
C TRP A 44 -1.23 4.23 -5.94
N ALA A 45 -1.58 3.81 -4.73
CA ALA A 45 -2.00 2.45 -4.46
C ALA A 45 -2.98 2.36 -3.29
N GLU A 46 -3.59 1.19 -3.19
CA GLU A 46 -4.51 0.83 -2.11
C GLU A 46 -3.97 -0.41 -1.38
N CYS A 47 -4.00 -0.38 -0.05
CA CYS A 47 -3.79 -1.58 0.75
C CYS A 47 -5.12 -2.29 0.98
N VAL A 48 -5.17 -3.58 0.67
CA VAL A 48 -6.39 -4.41 0.72
C VAL A 48 -6.70 -4.98 2.11
N ALA A 49 -5.87 -4.70 3.11
CA ALA A 49 -6.10 -5.15 4.48
C ALA A 49 -7.49 -4.74 4.99
N GLY A 50 -8.14 -5.60 5.76
CA GLY A 50 -9.43 -5.32 6.39
C GLY A 50 -9.30 -4.58 7.70
N ASP A 51 -10.43 -4.21 8.30
CA ASP A 51 -10.43 -3.54 9.62
C ASP A 51 -9.92 -4.45 10.72
N GLU A 52 -10.32 -5.72 10.66
CA GLU A 52 -10.02 -6.75 11.63
C GLU A 52 -9.23 -7.89 10.99
N PRO A 53 -8.35 -8.58 11.75
CA PRO A 53 -7.55 -9.69 11.25
C PRO A 53 -8.36 -11.00 11.15
N THR A 54 -9.54 -10.93 10.52
CA THR A 54 -10.48 -12.06 10.42
C THR A 54 -10.44 -12.74 9.05
N TYR A 55 -10.10 -12.01 7.99
CA TYR A 55 -9.84 -12.59 6.66
C TYR A 55 -8.40 -13.14 6.55
N SER A 56 -7.44 -12.37 7.06
CA SER A 56 -6.03 -12.74 7.17
C SER A 56 -5.44 -12.11 8.43
N SER A 57 -4.17 -12.38 8.74
CA SER A 57 -3.53 -11.73 9.89
C SER A 57 -3.26 -10.23 9.71
N GLU A 58 -3.33 -9.71 8.48
CA GLU A 58 -3.14 -8.29 8.20
C GLU A 58 -4.46 -7.52 8.32
N TYR A 59 -4.39 -6.37 8.99
CA TYR A 59 -5.48 -5.42 9.18
C TYR A 59 -4.95 -3.98 9.00
N VAL A 60 -5.82 -3.02 8.72
CA VAL A 60 -5.48 -1.66 8.26
C VAL A 60 -4.49 -0.95 9.20
N ASP A 61 -4.76 -0.96 10.50
CA ASP A 61 -3.88 -0.28 11.48
C ASP A 61 -2.52 -0.97 11.60
N GLY A 62 -2.49 -2.30 11.56
CA GLY A 62 -1.25 -3.08 11.53
C GLY A 62 -0.43 -2.82 10.25
N ALA A 63 -1.10 -2.79 9.09
CA ALA A 63 -0.49 -2.47 7.80
C ALA A 63 0.08 -1.06 7.78
N ARG A 64 -0.68 -0.08 8.29
CA ARG A 64 -0.21 1.31 8.44
C ARG A 64 1.02 1.39 9.34
N ARG A 65 1.01 0.70 10.48
CA ARG A 65 2.12 0.72 11.44
C ARG A 65 3.39 0.14 10.83
N VAL A 66 3.32 -1.02 10.18
CA VAL A 66 4.49 -1.63 9.53
C VAL A 66 5.01 -0.78 8.36
N LEU A 67 4.11 -0.13 7.60
CA LEU A 67 4.50 0.80 6.55
C LEU A 67 5.37 1.93 7.10
N VAL A 68 4.90 2.62 8.14
CA VAL A 68 5.59 3.76 8.76
C VAL A 68 6.90 3.34 9.44
N ASP A 69 6.85 2.30 10.27
CA ASP A 69 7.98 1.97 11.15
C ASP A 69 9.05 1.12 10.45
N HIS A 70 8.68 0.40 9.39
CA HIS A 70 9.56 -0.62 8.82
C HIS A 70 9.70 -0.55 7.30
N LEU A 71 8.62 -0.45 6.52
CA LEU A 71 8.72 -0.58 5.06
C LEU A 71 9.21 0.71 4.39
N ILE A 72 8.53 1.84 4.63
CA ILE A 72 8.85 3.13 4.01
C ILE A 72 10.28 3.58 4.35
N PRO A 73 10.78 3.52 5.60
CA PRO A 73 12.15 3.93 5.92
C PRO A 73 13.24 3.16 5.17
N ARG A 74 12.96 1.92 4.73
CA ARG A 74 13.89 1.10 3.94
C ARG A 74 13.91 1.49 2.45
N LEU A 75 12.92 2.21 1.97
CA LEU A 75 12.77 2.61 0.56
C LEU A 75 13.09 4.09 0.33
N LEU A 76 12.92 4.94 1.34
CA LEU A 76 13.15 6.39 1.23
C LEU A 76 14.58 6.71 0.77
N ASN A 77 14.69 7.74 -0.06
CA ASN A 77 15.93 8.28 -0.62
C ASN A 77 16.76 7.28 -1.45
N ARG A 78 16.17 6.15 -1.86
CA ARG A 78 16.81 5.20 -2.77
C ARG A 78 16.31 5.41 -4.19
N ASP A 79 17.24 5.29 -5.14
CA ASP A 79 16.90 5.05 -6.54
C ASP A 79 16.43 3.62 -6.69
N LEU A 80 15.15 3.44 -7.02
CA LEU A 80 14.55 2.13 -7.18
C LEU A 80 13.53 2.13 -8.32
N VAL A 81 13.29 0.93 -8.86
CA VAL A 81 12.10 0.57 -9.64
C VAL A 81 11.24 -0.40 -8.83
N ALA A 82 10.00 -0.63 -9.24
CA ALA A 82 9.06 -1.52 -8.54
C ALA A 82 9.63 -2.91 -8.31
N ALA A 83 10.38 -3.46 -9.29
CA ALA A 83 11.01 -4.78 -9.20
C ALA A 83 12.04 -4.89 -8.05
N ASP A 84 12.61 -3.78 -7.58
CA ASP A 84 13.58 -3.77 -6.47
C ASP A 84 12.90 -3.87 -5.10
N VAL A 85 11.62 -3.50 -4.99
CA VAL A 85 10.91 -3.34 -3.71
C VAL A 85 10.88 -4.66 -2.94
N ALA A 86 10.52 -5.77 -3.58
CA ALA A 86 10.50 -7.08 -2.97
C ALA A 86 11.86 -7.47 -2.35
N THR A 87 12.96 -7.19 -3.05
CA THR A 87 14.32 -7.47 -2.60
C THR A 87 14.69 -6.60 -1.39
N VAL A 88 14.41 -5.29 -1.47
CA VAL A 88 14.69 -4.34 -0.37
C VAL A 88 13.91 -4.70 0.90
N LEU A 89 12.67 -5.13 0.74
CA LEU A 89 11.77 -5.47 1.84
C LEU A 89 11.86 -6.93 2.29
N HIS A 90 12.74 -7.74 1.67
CA HIS A 90 12.92 -9.15 2.01
C HIS A 90 13.17 -9.42 3.51
N PRO A 91 13.97 -8.59 4.24
CA PRO A 91 14.23 -8.82 5.66
C PRO A 91 13.01 -8.67 6.60
N VAL A 92 11.90 -8.09 6.13
CA VAL A 92 10.68 -7.92 6.95
C VAL A 92 9.78 -9.14 6.71
N HIS A 93 9.53 -9.98 7.71
CA HIS A 93 8.73 -11.20 7.53
C HIS A 93 7.22 -10.89 7.43
N GLY A 94 6.51 -11.56 6.51
CA GLY A 94 5.06 -11.38 6.35
C GLY A 94 4.68 -10.06 5.68
N HIS A 95 3.60 -9.44 6.15
CA HIS A 95 3.09 -8.12 5.72
C HIS A 95 2.91 -7.98 4.20
N LYS A 96 2.30 -8.99 3.57
CA LYS A 96 2.20 -9.07 2.11
C LYS A 96 1.32 -7.97 1.54
N MET A 97 0.18 -7.67 2.18
CA MET A 97 -0.72 -6.60 1.74
C MET A 97 -0.07 -5.22 1.89
N ALA A 98 0.64 -4.99 3.00
CA ALA A 98 1.38 -3.75 3.20
C ALA A 98 2.53 -3.57 2.20
N LYS A 99 3.30 -4.64 1.92
CA LYS A 99 4.38 -4.64 0.93
C LYS A 99 3.85 -4.42 -0.49
N ALA A 100 2.79 -5.12 -0.86
CA ALA A 100 2.14 -4.97 -2.17
C ALA A 100 1.64 -3.54 -2.37
N ALA A 101 1.08 -2.91 -1.33
CA ALA A 101 0.59 -1.53 -1.44
C ALA A 101 1.73 -0.54 -1.77
N ILE A 102 2.88 -0.62 -1.08
CA ILE A 102 4.00 0.29 -1.37
C ILE A 102 4.68 -0.04 -2.70
N GLU A 103 4.79 -1.33 -3.06
CA GLU A 103 5.28 -1.76 -4.37
C GLU A 103 4.40 -1.23 -5.50
N MET A 104 3.08 -1.31 -5.36
CA MET A 104 2.13 -0.80 -6.33
C MET A 104 2.18 0.72 -6.47
N ALA A 105 2.39 1.46 -5.38
CA ALA A 105 2.53 2.92 -5.44
C ALA A 105 3.79 3.34 -6.19
N VAL A 106 4.89 2.60 -5.99
CA VAL A 106 6.13 2.76 -6.77
C VAL A 106 5.89 2.41 -8.23
N LEU A 107 5.19 1.31 -8.51
CA LEU A 107 4.90 0.86 -9.87
C LEU A 107 4.02 1.85 -10.65
N ASP A 108 3.00 2.43 -10.02
CA ASP A 108 2.17 3.48 -10.66
C ASP A 108 3.01 4.72 -11.00
N ALA A 109 3.89 5.16 -10.09
CA ALA A 109 4.81 6.27 -10.37
C ALA A 109 5.76 5.95 -11.54
N GLU A 110 6.29 4.73 -11.57
CA GLU A 110 7.19 4.25 -12.63
C GLU A 110 6.55 4.21 -14.01
N LEU A 111 5.35 3.62 -14.10
CA LEU A 111 4.64 3.52 -15.38
C LEU A 111 4.18 4.90 -15.87
N ARG A 112 3.71 5.76 -14.97
CA ARG A 112 3.36 7.16 -15.32
C ARG A 112 4.56 7.94 -15.84
N ALA A 113 5.73 7.81 -15.21
CA ALA A 113 6.96 8.45 -15.68
C ALA A 113 7.37 7.98 -17.10
N ARG A 114 7.00 6.76 -17.48
CA ARG A 114 7.21 6.19 -18.82
C ARG A 114 6.08 6.46 -19.81
N GLY A 115 4.94 6.99 -19.35
CA GLY A 115 3.74 7.11 -20.18
C GLY A 115 3.10 5.77 -20.52
N GLU A 116 3.29 4.75 -19.68
CA GLU A 116 2.79 3.39 -19.85
C GLU A 116 1.53 3.18 -19.01
N SER A 117 0.57 2.41 -19.53
CA SER A 117 -0.58 1.94 -18.74
C SER A 117 -0.21 0.67 -17.97
N PHE A 118 -0.98 0.37 -16.93
CA PHE A 118 -0.84 -0.88 -16.19
C PHE A 118 -1.28 -2.10 -17.01
N ALA A 119 -2.23 -1.89 -17.93
CA ALA A 119 -2.83 -2.87 -18.82
C ALA A 119 -3.11 -2.25 -20.20
#